data_AF-A0A521SDS2-F1
#
_entry.id   AF-A0A521SDS2-F1
#
_cell.length_a   1.000
_cell.length_b   1.000
_cell.length_c   1.000
_cell.angle_alpha   90.00
_cell.angle_beta   90.00
_cell.angle_gamma   90.00
#
_symmetry.space_group_name_H-M   'P 1'
#
loop_
_entity.id
_entity.type
_entity.pdbx_description
1 polymer ?
#
loop_
_entity_poly.entity_id
_entity_poly.type
_entity_poly.pdbx_seq_one_letter_code
_entity_poly.pdbx_strand_id
1 'polypeptide(L)'
;MRSPYRAVILLGVLLGACGQDGADPRTVLTRYLTATYRQDLKKAYADLSAADQSFRTLKTFISYNSTEDSLVVAPLMRRTTFEIESLTIDGARARAVVQLHQPNLEQVMAEVFSAALSSIGAGSDPGDFDHQLEKRYRNRPVPMITIRRGFGLVREGGRWRVSAGWPQEEEIGRLVLEAGRLEESGQLKEAKVNYEAALALNENLIELQEKIAALEFRMKPAAEANREARRAVEKLIEGRRRRFQGQ
;
A
#
# COMPACT_ATOMS: atom_id res chain seq x y z
N MET A 1 66.57 -18.77 33.21
CA MET A 1 66.73 -17.31 33.07
C MET A 1 65.70 -16.80 32.06
N ARG A 2 64.86 -15.85 32.51
CA ARG A 2 64.13 -14.79 31.78
C ARG A 2 63.60 -15.06 30.35
N SER A 3 62.27 -15.15 30.26
CA SER A 3 61.39 -14.67 29.17
C SER A 3 61.77 -13.21 28.74
N PRO A 4 61.40 -12.62 27.57
CA PRO A 4 60.12 -12.91 26.91
C PRO A 4 59.88 -12.53 25.41
N TYR A 5 58.65 -12.83 24.95
CA TYR A 5 57.84 -12.21 23.88
C TYR A 5 58.43 -11.91 22.49
N ARG A 6 57.95 -12.64 21.48
CA ARG A 6 57.48 -12.04 20.22
C ARG A 6 56.17 -12.69 19.78
N ALA A 7 55.07 -12.16 20.30
CA ALA A 7 53.75 -12.36 19.72
C ALA A 7 53.73 -11.66 18.35
N VAL A 8 53.65 -12.43 17.28
CA VAL A 8 53.28 -11.90 15.95
C VAL A 8 51.76 -11.96 15.90
N ILE A 9 51.14 -10.84 16.23
CA ILE A 9 49.71 -10.59 16.03
C ILE A 9 49.52 -10.43 14.52
N LEU A 10 49.05 -11.49 13.84
CA LEU A 10 48.49 -11.38 12.49
C LEU A 10 47.09 -10.77 12.63
N LEU A 11 47.07 -9.43 12.68
CA LEU A 11 45.86 -8.61 12.62
C LEU A 11 45.31 -8.70 11.18
N GLY A 12 44.46 -9.69 10.94
CA GLY A 12 43.73 -9.85 9.68
C GLY A 12 42.81 -8.65 9.45
N VAL A 13 43.14 -7.89 8.42
CA VAL A 13 42.43 -6.72 7.90
C VAL A 13 40.96 -7.06 7.63
N LEU A 14 40.07 -6.67 8.54
CA LEU A 14 38.62 -6.52 8.31
C LEU A 14 38.33 -5.04 8.07
N LEU A 15 38.79 -4.51 6.93
CA LEU A 15 38.46 -3.15 6.51
C LEU A 15 37.64 -3.19 5.21
N GLY A 16 36.34 -2.93 5.37
CA GLY A 16 35.63 -2.01 4.47
C GLY A 16 35.15 -2.56 3.13
N ALA A 17 34.21 -3.50 3.13
CA ALA A 17 33.23 -3.62 2.06
C ALA A 17 31.90 -2.96 2.47
N CYS A 18 31.95 -1.75 3.05
CA CYS A 18 30.79 -0.85 3.04
C CYS A 18 30.69 -0.20 1.65
N GLY A 19 30.38 -1.01 0.64
CA GLY A 19 29.86 -0.50 -0.63
C GLY A 19 28.41 -0.09 -0.45
N GLN A 20 28.18 1.00 0.29
CA GLN A 20 26.86 1.54 0.61
C GLN A 20 26.34 2.49 -0.50
N ASP A 21 26.64 2.19 -1.76
CA ASP A 21 26.26 3.04 -2.92
C ASP A 21 24.80 2.84 -3.37
N GLY A 22 23.96 2.31 -2.49
CA GLY A 22 22.52 2.19 -2.69
C GLY A 22 21.78 3.16 -1.77
N ALA A 23 20.98 4.06 -2.35
CA ALA A 23 20.03 4.85 -1.58
C ALA A 23 19.20 3.92 -0.67
N ASP A 24 18.94 4.35 0.56
CA ASP A 24 18.18 3.57 1.53
C ASP A 24 16.72 3.36 1.03
N PRO A 25 16.00 2.32 1.52
CA PRO A 25 14.71 1.95 0.97
C PRO A 25 13.63 3.02 1.18
N ARG A 26 13.74 3.85 2.24
CA ARG A 26 12.82 4.97 2.46
C ARG A 26 13.03 6.03 1.38
N THR A 27 14.28 6.38 1.09
CA THR A 27 14.61 7.33 0.01
C THR A 27 14.12 6.85 -1.35
N VAL A 28 14.30 5.56 -1.69
CA VAL A 28 13.80 5.00 -2.95
C VAL A 28 12.27 5.07 -3.03
N LEU A 29 11.57 4.67 -1.96
CA LEU A 29 10.10 4.73 -1.94
C LEU A 29 9.59 6.17 -2.03
N THR A 30 10.18 7.11 -1.30
CA THR A 30 9.82 8.53 -1.37
C THR A 30 10.04 9.09 -2.78
N ARG A 31 11.15 8.75 -3.44
CA ARG A 31 11.41 9.17 -4.82
C ARG A 31 10.37 8.59 -5.78
N TYR A 32 10.08 7.31 -5.69
CA TYR A 32 9.06 6.63 -6.50
C TYR A 32 7.68 7.28 -6.35
N LEU A 33 7.20 7.47 -5.12
CA LEU A 33 5.89 8.07 -4.85
C LEU A 33 5.83 9.52 -5.32
N THR A 34 6.89 10.31 -5.04
CA THR A 34 6.99 11.70 -5.50
C THR A 34 6.93 11.78 -7.02
N ALA A 35 7.68 10.92 -7.72
CA ALA A 35 7.69 10.89 -9.18
C ALA A 35 6.32 10.46 -9.74
N THR A 36 5.68 9.45 -9.15
CA THR A 36 4.35 8.96 -9.55
C THR A 36 3.29 10.06 -9.47
N TYR A 37 3.16 10.72 -8.31
CA TYR A 37 2.14 11.75 -8.12
C TYR A 37 2.46 13.08 -8.79
N ARG A 38 3.74 13.34 -9.12
CA ARG A 38 4.14 14.47 -9.98
C ARG A 38 4.07 14.17 -11.47
N GLN A 39 3.66 12.95 -11.86
CA GLN A 39 3.61 12.48 -13.25
C GLN A 39 4.98 12.42 -13.94
N ASP A 40 6.08 12.34 -13.17
CA ASP A 40 7.41 12.01 -13.71
C ASP A 40 7.55 10.48 -13.82
N LEU A 41 6.72 9.89 -14.69
CA LEU A 41 6.55 8.44 -14.80
C LEU A 41 7.83 7.73 -15.27
N LYS A 42 8.72 8.42 -15.98
CA LYS A 42 10.05 7.88 -16.34
C LYS A 42 10.90 7.66 -15.09
N LYS A 43 10.93 8.62 -14.17
CA LYS A 43 11.65 8.45 -12.90
C LYS A 43 10.99 7.41 -11.99
N ALA A 44 9.66 7.40 -11.91
CA ALA A 44 8.94 6.37 -11.15
C ALA A 44 9.27 4.96 -11.68
N TYR A 45 9.22 4.76 -13.00
CA TYR A 45 9.54 3.48 -13.62
C TYR A 45 10.99 3.05 -13.35
N ALA A 46 11.93 3.99 -13.36
CA ALA A 46 13.34 3.71 -13.08
C ALA A 46 13.59 3.18 -11.66
N ASP A 47 12.66 3.39 -10.72
CA ASP A 47 12.74 2.90 -9.34
C ASP A 47 12.14 1.50 -9.14
N LEU A 48 11.45 0.96 -10.15
CA LEU A 48 10.85 -0.38 -10.10
C LEU A 48 11.90 -1.50 -10.17
N SER A 49 11.53 -2.68 -9.66
CA SER A 49 12.33 -3.89 -9.70
C SER A 49 12.59 -4.36 -11.14
N ALA A 50 13.67 -5.11 -11.36
CA ALA A 50 13.94 -5.69 -12.66
C ALA A 50 12.82 -6.65 -13.11
N ALA A 51 12.23 -7.39 -12.16
CA ALA A 51 11.11 -8.28 -12.44
C ALA A 51 9.89 -7.51 -12.98
N ASP A 52 9.51 -6.40 -12.33
CA ASP A 52 8.39 -5.56 -12.79
C ASP A 52 8.70 -4.90 -14.14
N GLN A 53 9.92 -4.39 -14.34
CA GLN A 53 10.34 -3.79 -15.61
C GLN A 53 10.34 -4.80 -16.77
N SER A 54 10.68 -6.06 -16.50
CA SER A 54 10.64 -7.14 -17.50
C SER A 54 9.22 -7.54 -17.88
N PHE A 55 8.26 -7.41 -16.95
CA PHE A 55 6.87 -7.76 -17.16
C PHE A 55 6.09 -6.65 -17.89
N ARG A 56 6.31 -5.39 -17.50
CA ARG A 56 5.61 -4.23 -18.09
C ARG A 56 6.64 -3.22 -18.56
N THR A 57 6.63 -2.93 -19.87
CA THR A 57 7.55 -1.95 -20.46
C THR A 57 7.26 -0.53 -19.97
N LEU A 58 8.25 0.37 -20.07
CA LEU A 58 8.07 1.80 -19.78
C LEU A 58 6.90 2.41 -20.56
N LYS A 59 6.75 2.05 -21.85
CA LYS A 59 5.66 2.55 -22.70
C LYS A 59 4.30 2.15 -22.13
N THR A 60 4.15 0.87 -21.77
CA THR A 60 2.92 0.34 -21.17
C THR A 60 2.64 0.98 -19.81
N PHE A 61 3.68 1.15 -18.98
CA PHE A 61 3.56 1.81 -17.68
C PHE A 61 3.06 3.26 -17.83
N ILE A 62 3.66 4.04 -18.73
CA ILE A 62 3.21 5.41 -19.00
C ILE A 62 1.76 5.41 -19.51
N SER A 63 1.42 4.54 -20.47
CA SER A 63 0.07 4.48 -21.03
C SER A 63 -1.02 4.22 -19.98
N TYR A 64 -0.74 3.42 -18.95
CA TYR A 64 -1.72 3.11 -17.89
C TYR A 64 -1.75 4.12 -16.74
N ASN A 65 -0.64 4.83 -16.50
CA ASN A 65 -0.50 5.71 -15.33
C ASN A 65 -0.49 7.20 -15.68
N SER A 66 -0.43 7.55 -16.97
CA SER A 66 -0.49 8.92 -17.42
C SER A 66 -1.89 9.48 -17.21
N THR A 67 -1.92 10.66 -16.61
CA THR A 67 -3.09 11.53 -16.54
C THR A 67 -2.87 12.80 -17.36
N GLU A 68 -1.78 12.85 -18.15
CA GLU A 68 -1.39 14.05 -18.91
C GLU A 68 -2.41 14.47 -19.96
N ASP A 69 -3.20 13.52 -20.47
CA ASP A 69 -4.26 13.80 -21.45
C ASP A 69 -5.50 14.46 -20.80
N SER A 70 -5.58 14.49 -19.46
CA SER A 70 -6.65 15.19 -18.73
C SER A 70 -6.13 16.47 -18.10
N LEU A 71 -6.74 17.59 -18.50
CA LEU A 71 -6.41 18.92 -17.99
C LEU A 71 -6.80 19.10 -16.52
N VAL A 72 -7.62 18.20 -15.97
CA VAL A 72 -8.16 18.32 -14.61
C VAL A 72 -7.70 17.20 -13.68
N VAL A 73 -7.60 15.95 -14.16
CA VAL A 73 -7.17 14.82 -13.33
C VAL A 73 -5.70 14.97 -12.92
N ALA A 74 -4.81 15.39 -13.83
CA ALA A 74 -3.39 15.55 -13.50
C ALA A 74 -3.15 16.58 -12.38
N PRO A 75 -3.71 17.82 -12.43
CA PRO A 75 -3.61 18.77 -11.31
C PRO A 75 -4.21 18.26 -10.00
N LEU A 76 -5.27 17.45 -10.05
CA LEU A 76 -5.86 16.87 -8.85
C LEU A 76 -4.97 15.82 -8.22
N MET A 77 -4.44 14.89 -9.00
CA MET A 77 -3.56 13.83 -8.50
C MET A 77 -2.28 14.39 -7.87
N ARG A 78 -1.78 15.54 -8.35
CA ARG A 78 -0.65 16.26 -7.76
C ARG A 78 -0.91 16.80 -6.34
N ARG A 79 -2.17 16.88 -5.90
CA ARG A 79 -2.53 17.22 -4.52
C ARG A 79 -2.35 16.06 -3.55
N THR A 80 -2.02 14.87 -4.07
CA THR A 80 -1.76 13.71 -3.23
C THR A 80 -0.54 13.95 -2.36
N THR A 81 -0.70 13.75 -1.06
CA THR A 81 0.41 13.69 -0.09
C THR A 81 0.50 12.28 0.48
N PHE A 82 1.66 11.96 1.04
CA PHE A 82 1.89 10.65 1.61
C PHE A 82 2.82 10.69 2.81
N GLU A 83 2.64 9.72 3.70
CA GLU A 83 3.48 9.50 4.88
C GLU A 83 3.82 8.00 4.99
N ILE A 84 5.09 7.68 5.17
CA ILE A 84 5.54 6.30 5.41
C ILE A 84 5.42 6.02 6.91
N GLU A 85 4.30 5.42 7.33
CA GLU A 85 3.99 5.05 8.72
C GLU A 85 5.03 4.09 9.31
N SER A 86 5.37 3.05 8.54
CA SER A 86 6.28 2.01 8.99
C SER A 86 7.13 1.51 7.83
N LEU A 87 8.34 1.04 8.16
CA LEU A 87 9.27 0.43 7.23
C LEU A 87 10.03 -0.66 7.98
N THR A 88 9.82 -1.91 7.58
CA THR A 88 10.52 -3.07 8.13
C THR A 88 11.45 -3.62 7.07
N ILE A 89 12.72 -3.85 7.44
CA ILE A 89 13.74 -4.38 6.54
C ILE A 89 14.09 -5.79 7.02
N ASP A 90 14.02 -6.77 6.12
CA ASP A 90 14.40 -8.16 6.34
C ASP A 90 15.36 -8.62 5.24
N GLY A 91 16.66 -8.57 5.54
CA GLY A 91 17.72 -8.90 4.60
C GLY A 91 17.66 -8.08 3.30
N ALA A 92 17.33 -8.75 2.19
CA ALA A 92 17.23 -8.17 0.86
C ALA A 92 15.81 -7.68 0.50
N ARG A 93 14.87 -7.68 1.46
CA ARG A 93 13.50 -7.21 1.28
C ARG A 93 13.17 -6.12 2.29
N ALA A 94 12.26 -5.24 1.92
CA ALA A 94 11.65 -4.31 2.86
C ALA A 94 10.17 -4.16 2.56
N ARG A 95 9.39 -3.86 3.60
CA ARG A 95 7.96 -3.59 3.51
C ARG A 95 7.66 -2.27 4.16
N ALA A 96 6.91 -1.44 3.48
CA ALA A 96 6.44 -0.18 3.99
C ALA A 96 4.92 -0.16 4.07
N VAL A 97 4.37 0.46 5.10
CA VAL A 97 2.97 0.89 5.12
C VAL A 97 2.96 2.40 4.92
N VAL A 98 2.17 2.86 3.96
CA VAL A 98 2.09 4.26 3.55
C VAL A 98 0.65 4.75 3.68
N GLN A 99 0.46 5.87 4.39
CA GLN A 99 -0.78 6.63 4.29
C GLN A 99 -0.73 7.51 3.05
N LEU A 100 -1.75 7.42 2.22
CA LEU A 100 -1.95 8.27 1.05
C LEU A 100 -3.16 9.15 1.32
N HIS A 101 -2.96 10.47 1.29
CA HIS A 101 -4.04 11.44 1.32
C HIS A 101 -4.24 11.96 -0.10
N GLN A 102 -5.27 11.47 -0.78
CA GLN A 102 -5.46 11.66 -2.22
C GLN A 102 -6.90 12.06 -2.55
N PRO A 103 -7.16 12.59 -3.77
CA PRO A 103 -8.52 12.84 -4.22
C PRO A 103 -9.37 11.55 -4.16
N ASN A 104 -10.58 11.67 -3.62
CA ASN A 104 -11.55 10.58 -3.64
C ASN A 104 -12.20 10.52 -5.03
N LEU A 105 -11.54 9.84 -5.97
CA LEU A 105 -11.99 9.76 -7.35
C LEU A 105 -13.38 9.13 -7.47
N GLU A 106 -13.72 8.13 -6.64
CA GLU A 106 -15.06 7.52 -6.65
C GLU A 106 -16.15 8.55 -6.33
N GLN A 107 -15.96 9.32 -5.27
CA GLN A 107 -16.89 10.40 -4.90
C GLN A 107 -16.95 11.49 -5.97
N VAL A 108 -15.79 11.89 -6.51
CA VAL A 108 -15.69 12.88 -7.59
C VAL A 108 -16.46 12.42 -8.83
N MET A 109 -16.27 11.16 -9.27
CA MET A 109 -16.99 10.57 -10.39
C MET A 109 -18.49 10.54 -10.11
N ALA A 110 -18.91 10.04 -8.94
CA ALA A 110 -20.32 9.96 -8.56
C ALA A 110 -21.00 11.33 -8.56
N GLU A 111 -20.31 12.35 -8.06
CA GLU A 111 -20.76 13.74 -8.05
C GLU A 111 -20.91 14.34 -9.44
N VAL A 112 -19.96 14.09 -10.35
CA VAL A 112 -20.02 14.53 -11.74
C VAL A 112 -21.15 13.82 -12.49
N PHE A 113 -21.25 12.49 -12.36
CA PHE A 113 -22.33 11.72 -12.97
C PHE A 113 -23.71 12.15 -12.46
N SER A 114 -23.87 12.36 -11.15
CA SER A 114 -25.13 12.86 -10.57
C SER A 114 -25.49 14.25 -11.11
N ALA A 115 -24.50 15.13 -11.34
CA ALA A 115 -24.72 16.44 -11.94
C ALA A 115 -25.23 16.33 -13.38
N ALA A 116 -24.59 15.48 -14.19
CA ALA A 116 -24.97 15.22 -15.56
C ALA A 116 -26.39 14.64 -15.66
N LEU A 117 -26.71 13.65 -14.82
CA LEU A 117 -28.05 13.06 -14.75
C LEU A 117 -29.12 14.06 -14.27
N SER A 118 -28.77 15.00 -13.40
CA SER A 118 -29.70 16.06 -12.98
C SER A 118 -29.94 17.10 -14.08
N SER A 119 -29.10 17.11 -15.13
CA SER A 119 -29.18 18.01 -16.27
C SER A 119 -29.81 17.40 -17.53
N ILE A 120 -30.55 16.27 -17.40
CA ILE A 120 -31.29 15.55 -18.47
C ILE A 120 -32.48 16.38 -19.01
N GLY A 121 -32.20 17.58 -19.49
CA GLY A 121 -32.89 18.28 -20.57
C GLY A 121 -31.96 18.65 -21.72
N ALA A 122 -30.64 18.45 -21.58
CA ALA A 122 -29.64 18.74 -22.61
C ALA A 122 -28.73 17.51 -22.78
N GLY A 123 -28.74 16.90 -23.97
CA GLY A 123 -27.92 15.73 -24.30
C GLY A 123 -26.45 15.95 -24.00
N SER A 124 -26.02 15.52 -22.82
CA SER A 124 -24.67 15.74 -22.34
C SER A 124 -23.79 14.64 -22.94
N ASP A 125 -22.80 15.05 -23.73
CA ASP A 125 -21.78 14.15 -24.26
C ASP A 125 -20.93 13.62 -23.09
N PRO A 126 -20.82 12.28 -22.92
CA PRO A 126 -19.89 11.66 -21.97
C PRO A 126 -18.44 12.17 -22.10
N GLY A 127 -18.06 12.75 -23.24
CA GLY A 127 -16.75 13.36 -23.47
C GLY A 127 -16.47 14.66 -22.69
N ASP A 128 -17.46 15.29 -22.05
CA ASP A 128 -17.30 16.60 -21.37
C ASP A 128 -16.90 16.49 -19.87
N PHE A 129 -16.35 15.34 -19.46
CA PHE A 129 -16.03 15.04 -18.06
C PHE A 129 -15.10 16.09 -17.44
N ASP A 130 -14.00 16.44 -18.12
CA ASP A 130 -13.02 17.41 -17.65
C ASP A 130 -13.66 18.79 -17.41
N HIS A 131 -14.51 19.26 -18.33
CA HIS A 131 -15.20 20.54 -18.19
C HIS A 131 -16.21 20.54 -17.04
N GLN A 132 -16.96 19.44 -16.84
CA GLN A 132 -17.86 19.32 -15.69
C GLN A 132 -17.09 19.32 -14.36
N LEU A 133 -15.93 18.66 -14.34
CA LEU A 133 -15.08 18.58 -13.16
C LEU A 133 -14.45 19.93 -12.85
N GLU A 134 -13.97 20.65 -13.86
CA GLU A 134 -13.47 22.01 -13.73
C GLU A 134 -14.59 22.93 -13.20
N LYS A 135 -15.76 22.93 -13.83
CA LYS A 135 -16.90 23.77 -13.41
C LYS A 135 -17.31 23.52 -11.96
N ARG A 136 -17.29 22.26 -11.52
CA ARG A 136 -17.69 21.86 -10.16
C ARG A 136 -16.64 22.24 -9.11
N TYR A 137 -15.36 21.98 -9.38
CA TYR A 137 -14.29 22.11 -8.38
C TYR A 137 -13.40 23.35 -8.55
N ARG A 138 -13.67 24.24 -9.50
CA ARG A 138 -12.95 25.52 -9.65
C ARG A 138 -12.90 26.32 -8.34
N ASN A 139 -14.03 26.38 -7.62
CA ASN A 139 -14.18 27.15 -6.37
C ASN A 139 -14.64 26.29 -5.18
N ARG A 140 -14.55 24.96 -5.30
CA ARG A 140 -14.98 24.03 -4.25
C ARG A 140 -13.82 23.14 -3.82
N PRO A 141 -13.73 22.77 -2.54
CA PRO A 141 -12.78 21.77 -2.12
C PRO A 141 -13.06 20.45 -2.84
N VAL A 142 -12.00 19.78 -3.25
CA VAL A 142 -12.07 18.45 -3.85
C VAL A 142 -12.20 17.45 -2.70
N PRO A 143 -13.13 16.49 -2.76
CA PRO A 143 -13.21 15.43 -1.77
C PRO A 143 -11.88 14.69 -1.67
N MET A 144 -11.36 14.57 -0.46
CA MET A 144 -10.12 13.86 -0.17
C MET A 144 -10.42 12.63 0.66
N ILE A 145 -9.63 11.57 0.49
CA ILE A 145 -9.66 10.36 1.30
C ILE A 145 -8.24 10.01 1.76
N THR A 146 -8.14 9.46 2.96
CA THR A 146 -6.90 8.84 3.44
C THR A 146 -7.03 7.34 3.37
N ILE A 147 -6.11 6.68 2.67
CA ILE A 147 -6.04 5.23 2.57
C ILE A 147 -4.66 4.74 3.01
N ARG A 148 -4.59 3.50 3.51
CA ARG A 148 -3.33 2.83 3.84
C ARG A 148 -3.00 1.85 2.72
N ARG A 149 -1.76 1.85 2.24
CA ARG A 149 -1.26 0.92 1.23
C ARG A 149 0.07 0.33 1.64
N GLY A 150 0.27 -0.95 1.36
CA GLY A 150 1.56 -1.61 1.52
C GLY A 150 2.41 -1.48 0.27
N PHE A 151 3.72 -1.34 0.46
CA PHE A 151 4.70 -1.29 -0.61
C PHE A 151 5.85 -2.26 -0.31
N GLY A 152 6.15 -3.12 -1.27
CA GLY A 152 7.31 -4.00 -1.23
C GLY A 152 8.53 -3.32 -1.84
N LEU A 153 9.70 -3.61 -1.29
CA LEU A 153 10.99 -3.28 -1.89
C LEU A 153 11.90 -4.49 -1.88
N VAL A 154 12.73 -4.59 -2.92
CA VAL A 154 13.74 -5.64 -3.08
C VAL A 154 15.11 -5.02 -3.32
N ARG A 155 16.16 -5.67 -2.82
CA ARG A 155 17.54 -5.26 -3.05
C ARG A 155 18.12 -6.07 -4.20
N GLU A 156 18.42 -5.39 -5.30
CA GLU A 156 18.97 -5.96 -6.53
C GLU A 156 20.31 -5.29 -6.83
N GLY A 157 21.39 -6.07 -6.97
CA GLY A 157 22.73 -5.53 -7.26
C GLY A 157 23.19 -4.48 -6.24
N GLY A 158 22.83 -4.64 -4.96
CA GLY A 158 23.15 -3.70 -3.89
C GLY A 158 22.26 -2.46 -3.80
N ARG A 159 21.27 -2.30 -4.68
CA ARG A 159 20.35 -1.14 -4.72
C ARG A 159 18.93 -1.56 -4.40
N TRP A 160 18.22 -0.72 -3.64
CA TRP A 160 16.79 -0.92 -3.39
C TRP A 160 15.96 -0.52 -4.61
N ARG A 161 14.90 -1.29 -4.86
CA ARG A 161 13.90 -1.08 -5.92
C ARG A 161 12.51 -1.33 -5.35
N VAL A 162 11.51 -0.63 -5.87
CA VAL A 162 10.10 -0.87 -5.55
C VAL A 162 9.64 -2.13 -6.28
N SER A 163 9.05 -3.06 -5.53
CA SER A 163 8.43 -4.28 -6.07
C SER A 163 6.92 -4.06 -6.14
N ALA A 164 6.41 -3.81 -7.33
CA ALA A 164 4.98 -3.62 -7.56
C ALA A 164 4.21 -4.96 -7.55
N GLY A 165 4.89 -6.07 -7.85
CA GLY A 165 4.30 -7.41 -7.85
C GLY A 165 3.47 -7.68 -9.10
N TRP A 166 3.76 -7.00 -10.21
CA TRP A 166 3.02 -7.16 -11.45
C TRP A 166 3.06 -8.59 -12.02
N PRO A 167 4.17 -9.34 -11.94
CA PRO A 167 4.18 -10.72 -12.43
C PRO A 167 3.17 -11.63 -11.72
N GLN A 168 2.71 -11.27 -10.52
CA GLN A 168 1.73 -12.04 -9.74
C GLN A 168 0.31 -11.47 -9.82
N GLU A 169 0.10 -10.33 -10.49
CA GLU A 169 -1.15 -9.56 -10.47
C GLU A 169 -2.36 -10.38 -10.95
N GLU A 170 -2.20 -11.15 -12.02
CA GLU A 170 -3.27 -12.00 -12.58
C GLU A 170 -3.73 -13.08 -11.59
N GLU A 171 -2.79 -13.81 -11.01
CA GLU A 171 -3.08 -14.89 -10.07
C GLU A 171 -3.66 -14.35 -8.76
N ILE A 172 -3.13 -13.23 -8.25
CA ILE A 172 -3.71 -12.52 -7.11
C ILE A 172 -5.15 -12.13 -7.41
N GLY A 173 -5.42 -11.55 -8.58
CA GLY A 173 -6.76 -11.16 -9.00
C GLY A 173 -7.73 -12.34 -9.04
N ARG A 174 -7.30 -13.48 -9.59
CA ARG A 174 -8.08 -14.73 -9.62
C ARG A 174 -8.43 -15.22 -8.22
N LEU A 175 -7.44 -15.29 -7.32
CA LEU A 175 -7.63 -15.74 -5.94
C LEU A 175 -8.55 -14.82 -5.16
N VAL A 176 -8.39 -13.50 -5.29
CA VAL A 176 -9.23 -12.50 -4.63
C VAL A 176 -10.67 -12.56 -5.13
N LEU A 177 -10.87 -12.72 -6.44
CA LEU A 177 -12.21 -12.86 -7.02
C LEU A 177 -12.92 -14.11 -6.50
N GLU A 178 -12.22 -15.26 -6.50
CA GLU A 178 -12.78 -16.51 -5.99
C GLU A 178 -13.07 -16.42 -4.48
N ALA A 179 -12.17 -15.83 -3.70
CA ALA A 179 -12.39 -15.57 -2.28
C ALA A 179 -13.65 -14.73 -2.04
N GLY A 180 -13.88 -13.70 -2.85
CA GLY A 180 -15.09 -12.87 -2.79
C GLY A 180 -16.36 -13.68 -3.06
N ARG A 181 -16.36 -14.53 -4.09
CA ARG A 181 -17.51 -15.41 -4.39
C ARG A 181 -17.81 -16.40 -3.25
N LEU A 182 -16.76 -17.00 -2.68
CA LEU A 182 -16.88 -17.91 -1.54
C LEU A 182 -17.38 -17.19 -0.27
N GLU A 183 -16.97 -15.93 -0.09
CA GLU A 183 -17.44 -15.10 1.02
C GLU A 183 -18.95 -14.81 0.88
N GLU A 184 -19.40 -14.46 -0.33
CA GLU A 184 -20.82 -14.23 -0.64
C GLU A 184 -21.68 -15.49 -0.49
N SER A 185 -21.14 -16.67 -0.77
CA SER A 185 -21.83 -17.96 -0.56
C SER A 185 -21.79 -18.47 0.88
N GLY A 186 -21.11 -17.76 1.79
CA GLY A 186 -20.96 -18.15 3.19
C GLY A 186 -19.87 -19.20 3.46
N GLN A 187 -19.07 -19.56 2.46
CA GLN A 187 -17.94 -20.49 2.54
C GLN A 187 -16.69 -19.76 3.09
N LEU A 188 -16.78 -19.27 4.33
CA LEU A 188 -15.79 -18.35 4.91
C LEU A 188 -14.40 -18.96 5.09
N LYS A 189 -14.30 -20.27 5.32
CA LYS A 189 -13.01 -20.97 5.48
C LYS A 189 -12.26 -21.01 4.16
N GLU A 190 -12.94 -21.38 3.09
CA GLU A 190 -12.40 -21.47 1.75
C GLU A 190 -12.06 -20.08 1.20
N ALA A 191 -12.90 -19.07 1.50
CA ALA A 191 -12.60 -17.67 1.19
C ALA A 191 -11.30 -17.23 1.85
N LYS A 192 -11.12 -17.53 3.14
CA LYS A 192 -9.90 -17.21 3.89
C LYS A 192 -8.66 -17.83 3.24
N VAL A 193 -8.71 -19.11 2.88
CA VAL A 193 -7.59 -19.82 2.23
C VAL A 193 -7.17 -19.13 0.93
N ASN A 194 -8.13 -18.67 0.11
CA ASN A 194 -7.81 -17.97 -1.13
C ASN A 194 -7.19 -16.58 -0.87
N TYR A 195 -7.71 -15.83 0.10
CA TYR A 195 -7.08 -14.56 0.50
C TYR A 195 -5.66 -14.76 1.06
N GLU A 196 -5.42 -15.81 1.85
CA GLU A 196 -4.09 -16.15 2.36
C GLU A 196 -3.13 -16.54 1.24
N ALA A 197 -3.60 -17.30 0.24
CA ALA A 197 -2.81 -17.64 -0.94
C ALA A 197 -2.43 -16.39 -1.74
N ALA A 198 -3.35 -15.44 -1.92
CA ALA A 198 -3.06 -14.16 -2.58
C ALA A 198 -2.05 -13.32 -1.80
N LEU A 199 -2.18 -13.27 -0.46
CA LEU A 199 -1.24 -12.58 0.42
C LEU A 199 0.16 -13.23 0.41
N ALA A 200 0.25 -14.55 0.23
CA ALA A 200 1.53 -15.25 0.10
C ALA A 200 2.27 -14.88 -1.20
N LEU A 201 1.54 -14.50 -2.26
CA LEU A 201 2.13 -14.01 -3.51
C LEU A 201 2.60 -12.56 -3.39
N ASN A 202 1.88 -11.73 -2.62
CA ASN A 202 2.26 -10.35 -2.32
C ASN A 202 1.86 -9.97 -0.90
N GLU A 203 2.84 -10.04 0.01
CA GLU A 203 2.67 -9.73 1.44
C GLU A 203 2.33 -8.26 1.74
N ASN A 204 2.38 -7.39 0.73
CA ASN A 204 2.12 -5.96 0.86
C ASN A 204 0.63 -5.60 0.70
N LEU A 205 -0.25 -6.58 0.47
CA LEU A 205 -1.69 -6.38 0.33
C LEU A 205 -2.37 -6.24 1.71
N ILE A 206 -2.28 -5.06 2.30
CA ILE A 206 -2.80 -4.77 3.66
C ILE A 206 -4.31 -5.02 3.75
N GLU A 207 -5.04 -4.67 2.70
CA GLU A 207 -6.50 -4.86 2.64
C GLU A 207 -6.88 -6.35 2.76
N LEU A 208 -6.03 -7.25 2.25
CA LEU A 208 -6.24 -8.69 2.42
C LEU A 208 -5.95 -9.16 3.84
N GLN A 209 -4.96 -8.58 4.52
CA GLN A 209 -4.70 -8.86 5.94
C GLN A 209 -5.90 -8.48 6.81
N GLU A 210 -6.48 -7.31 6.56
CA GLU A 210 -7.68 -6.84 7.27
C GLU A 210 -8.90 -7.72 6.98
N LYS A 211 -9.10 -8.13 5.71
CA LYS A 211 -10.14 -9.09 5.32
C LYS A 211 -9.98 -10.45 6.00
N ILE A 212 -8.78 -11.01 6.02
CA ILE A 212 -8.49 -12.28 6.69
C ILE A 212 -8.83 -12.18 8.18
N ALA A 213 -8.39 -11.12 8.86
CA ALA A 213 -8.70 -10.91 10.28
C ALA A 213 -10.21 -10.78 10.54
N ALA A 214 -10.94 -10.11 9.64
CA ALA A 214 -12.40 -10.00 9.73
C ALA A 214 -13.11 -11.36 9.53
N LEU A 215 -12.63 -12.19 8.60
CA LEU A 215 -13.15 -13.55 8.39
C LEU A 215 -12.88 -14.43 9.61
N GLU A 216 -11.68 -14.39 10.16
CA GLU A 216 -11.33 -15.13 11.39
C GLU A 216 -12.27 -14.75 12.54
N PHE A 217 -12.54 -13.45 12.70
CA PHE A 217 -13.50 -12.99 13.69
C PHE A 217 -14.92 -13.53 13.45
N ARG A 218 -15.41 -13.52 12.20
CA ARG A 218 -16.73 -14.06 11.83
C ARG A 218 -16.84 -15.58 12.02
N MET A 219 -15.73 -16.30 11.88
CA MET A 219 -15.66 -17.75 12.04
C MET A 219 -15.54 -18.19 13.51
N LYS A 220 -15.23 -17.28 14.46
CA LYS A 220 -15.13 -17.62 15.88
C LYS A 220 -16.48 -18.17 16.39
N PRO A 221 -16.50 -19.30 17.12
CA PRO A 221 -17.72 -19.79 17.76
C PRO A 221 -18.33 -18.72 18.66
N ALA A 222 -19.66 -18.54 18.62
CA ALA A 222 -20.36 -17.54 19.42
C ALA A 222 -20.06 -17.65 20.95
N ALA A 223 -19.80 -18.87 21.44
CA ALA A 223 -19.43 -19.12 22.83
C ALA A 223 -18.00 -18.68 23.20
N GLU A 224 -17.12 -18.54 22.23
CA GLU A 224 -15.74 -18.08 22.41
C GLU A 224 -15.67 -16.55 22.34
N ALA A 225 -16.36 -15.95 21.36
CA ALA A 225 -16.53 -14.50 21.27
C ALA A 225 -17.17 -13.91 22.55
N ASN A 226 -18.21 -14.58 23.10
CA ASN A 226 -18.83 -14.18 24.36
C ASN A 226 -17.90 -14.30 25.58
N ARG A 227 -16.96 -15.26 25.58
CA ARG A 227 -15.98 -15.40 26.67
C ARG A 227 -14.91 -14.31 26.63
N GLU A 228 -14.41 -13.97 25.46
CA GLU A 228 -13.43 -12.87 25.30
C GLU A 228 -14.04 -11.51 25.65
N ALA A 229 -15.27 -11.23 25.19
CA ALA A 229 -15.99 -9.99 25.53
C ALA A 229 -16.18 -9.84 27.05
N ARG A 230 -16.56 -10.93 27.75
CA ARG A 230 -16.67 -10.93 29.22
C ARG A 230 -15.34 -10.64 29.90
N ARG A 231 -14.24 -11.27 29.45
CA ARG A 231 -12.89 -11.03 29.99
C ARG A 231 -12.41 -9.58 29.78
N ALA A 232 -12.74 -8.98 28.63
CA ALA A 232 -12.41 -7.58 28.35
C ALA A 232 -13.17 -6.62 29.28
N VAL A 233 -14.46 -6.88 29.52
CA VAL A 233 -15.28 -6.11 30.46
C VAL A 233 -14.77 -6.25 31.90
N GLU A 234 -14.43 -7.46 32.33
CA GLU A 234 -13.85 -7.70 33.67
C GLU A 234 -12.54 -6.95 33.88
N LYS A 235 -11.63 -6.97 32.90
CA LYS A 235 -10.38 -6.18 32.95
C LYS A 235 -10.64 -4.68 33.04
N LEU A 236 -11.64 -4.16 32.34
CA LEU A 236 -12.02 -2.74 32.40
C LEU A 236 -12.58 -2.37 33.78
N ILE A 237 -13.44 -3.21 34.35
CA ILE A 237 -13.99 -3.03 35.70
C ILE A 237 -12.85 -3.04 36.73
N GLU A 238 -11.94 -4.00 36.63
CA GLU A 238 -10.83 -4.15 37.56
C GLU A 238 -9.83 -2.99 37.46
N GLY A 239 -9.50 -2.55 36.25
CA GLY A 239 -8.66 -1.36 36.01
C GLY A 239 -9.32 -0.06 36.48
N ARG A 240 -10.66 0.02 36.49
CA ARG A 240 -11.39 1.16 37.07
C ARG A 240 -11.36 1.09 38.60
N ARG A 241 -11.56 -0.09 39.19
CA ARG A 241 -11.51 -0.30 40.65
C ARG A 241 -10.15 0.05 41.25
N ARG A 242 -9.06 -0.34 40.58
CA ARG A 242 -7.68 0.01 41.00
C ARG A 242 -7.41 1.52 40.94
N ARG A 243 -8.02 2.25 40.00
CA ARG A 243 -7.90 3.72 39.94
C ARG A 243 -8.66 4.45 41.05
N PHE A 244 -9.75 3.88 41.54
CA PHE A 244 -10.54 4.47 42.63
C PHE A 244 -10.06 4.10 44.04
N GLN A 245 -9.21 3.08 44.18
CA GLN A 245 -8.63 2.67 45.48
C GLN A 245 -7.21 3.21 45.72
N GLY A 246 -6.65 3.96 44.76
CA GLY A 246 -5.33 4.59 44.86
C GLY A 246 -5.36 6.12 45.00
N GLN A 247 -6.53 6.69 45.33
CA GLN A 247 -6.73 8.08 45.79
C GLN A 247 -7.16 8.06 47.25
#